data_AF-A0A537G5Q0-F1
#
_entry.id   AF-A0A537G5Q0-F1
#
_cell.length_a   1.000
_cell.length_b   1.000
_cell.length_c   1.000
_cell.angle_alpha   90.00
_cell.angle_beta   90.00
_cell.angle_gamma   90.00
#
_symmetry.space_group_name_H-M   'P 1'
#
loop_
_entity.id
_entity.type
_entity.pdbx_description
1 polymer ?
#
loop_
_entity_poly.entity_id
_entity_poly.type
_entity_poly.pdbx_seq_one_letter_code
_entity_poly.pdbx_strand_id
1 'polypeptide(L)'
;MAQTQGNSRFPRLQNQRQVATDSCSEVRKLPRIRSRLSASKLYVIFAMLGDNLRPTDQSKWRTHIIGIAAGPDRDFARQWIRSFERENRVRPRLLNKGKNNVQTYISSVDIWQDLHRYAVFGSRKWRLKPGVMRFLMKRVPLRVLGYGVRGFFDAEGSFFRHPNRKASGRVTASSVNYHGLKQISRLLARLGIRHSFYRKYRNTIAIHAQDSLESYLERVGFGIRRKMEGLEMTIEAAKRQSA
;
A
#
# COMPACT_ATOMS: atom_id res chain seq x y z
N MET A 1 -62.95 19.74 -48.03
CA MET A 1 -62.71 21.05 -48.70
C MET A 1 -62.66 22.10 -47.59
N ALA A 2 -61.46 22.57 -47.24
CA ALA A 2 -60.94 23.94 -47.50
C ALA A 2 -61.54 24.98 -46.52
N GLN A 3 -60.83 25.81 -45.73
CA GLN A 3 -59.48 26.41 -45.74
C GLN A 3 -59.21 27.03 -44.32
N THR A 4 -58.02 26.88 -43.70
CA THR A 4 -56.91 27.89 -43.49
C THR A 4 -57.33 29.26 -42.90
N GLN A 5 -56.67 29.94 -41.94
CA GLN A 5 -55.28 30.03 -41.44
C GLN A 5 -55.25 30.57 -39.99
N GLY A 6 -54.12 30.42 -39.27
CA GLY A 6 -53.88 31.18 -38.02
C GLY A 6 -52.56 30.85 -37.32
N ASN A 7 -51.47 31.48 -37.78
CA ASN A 7 -50.12 31.47 -37.22
C ASN A 7 -50.07 31.89 -35.73
N SER A 8 -49.36 31.13 -34.88
CA SER A 8 -48.58 31.73 -33.78
C SER A 8 -47.43 30.82 -33.33
N ARG A 9 -46.30 31.48 -33.07
CA ARG A 9 -44.94 30.95 -33.04
C ARG A 9 -44.63 30.26 -31.71
N PHE A 10 -44.08 29.04 -31.78
CA PHE A 10 -43.35 28.44 -30.66
C PHE A 10 -42.02 29.19 -30.44
N PRO A 11 -41.70 29.67 -29.23
CA PRO A 11 -40.36 30.16 -28.94
C PRO A 11 -39.39 28.97 -28.81
N ARG A 12 -38.40 28.92 -29.71
CA ARG A 12 -37.21 28.07 -29.58
C ARG A 12 -36.44 28.48 -28.32
N LEU A 13 -36.39 27.60 -27.33
CA LEU A 13 -35.41 27.64 -26.26
C LEU A 13 -34.00 27.61 -26.88
N GLN A 14 -33.33 28.76 -26.88
CA GLN A 14 -31.93 28.86 -27.21
C GLN A 14 -31.12 28.09 -26.17
N ASN A 15 -30.59 26.96 -26.62
CA ASN A 15 -29.66 26.12 -25.90
C ASN A 15 -28.30 26.85 -25.83
N GLN A 16 -28.10 27.72 -24.84
CA GLN A 16 -26.78 28.26 -24.53
C GLN A 16 -25.95 27.18 -23.83
N ARG A 17 -25.33 26.31 -24.64
CA ARG A 17 -24.15 25.54 -24.23
C ARG A 17 -22.96 26.51 -24.15
N GLN A 18 -22.74 27.11 -22.99
CA GLN A 18 -21.37 27.53 -22.64
C GLN A 18 -20.58 26.27 -22.30
N VAL A 19 -19.99 25.68 -23.34
CA VAL A 19 -18.89 24.74 -23.20
C VAL A 19 -17.70 25.58 -22.73
N ALA A 20 -17.44 25.57 -21.43
CA ALA A 20 -16.15 25.98 -20.91
C ALA A 20 -15.10 24.98 -21.45
N THR A 21 -14.48 25.34 -22.57
CA THR A 21 -13.27 24.69 -23.06
C THR A 21 -12.09 25.15 -22.21
N ASP A 22 -12.02 24.66 -20.97
CA ASP A 22 -10.75 24.58 -20.26
C ASP A 22 -10.02 23.33 -20.76
N SER A 23 -9.47 23.45 -21.97
CA SER A 23 -8.46 22.53 -22.47
C SER A 23 -7.12 22.85 -21.80
N CYS A 24 -7.02 22.56 -20.51
CA CYS A 24 -5.72 22.38 -19.87
C CYS A 24 -5.29 20.93 -20.15
N SER A 25 -4.56 20.76 -21.25
CA SER A 25 -3.98 19.48 -21.65
C SER A 25 -2.89 19.08 -20.64
N GLU A 26 -3.31 18.47 -19.52
CA GLU A 26 -2.42 17.59 -18.77
C GLU A 26 -1.97 16.50 -19.74
N VAL A 27 -0.75 16.64 -20.26
CA VAL A 27 -0.06 15.59 -21.00
C VAL A 27 -0.14 14.33 -20.14
N ARG A 28 -1.03 13.39 -20.52
CA ARG A 28 -1.16 12.09 -19.85
C ARG A 28 0.18 11.38 -20.00
N LYS A 29 1.03 11.47 -18.97
CA LYS A 29 2.30 10.75 -18.95
C LYS A 29 1.99 9.26 -19.11
N LEU A 30 2.56 8.67 -20.15
CA LEU A 30 2.43 7.23 -20.37
C LEU A 30 3.13 6.48 -19.23
N PRO A 31 2.54 5.40 -18.69
CA PRO A 31 3.19 4.56 -17.71
C PRO A 31 4.55 4.07 -18.21
N ARG A 32 5.58 4.19 -17.37
CA ARG A 32 6.88 3.57 -17.66
C ARG A 32 6.97 2.23 -16.93
N ILE A 33 7.07 1.14 -17.69
CA ILE A 33 7.32 -0.19 -17.14
C ILE A 33 8.83 -0.44 -17.08
N ARG A 34 9.36 -0.73 -15.89
CA ARG A 34 10.76 -1.12 -15.68
C ARG A 34 10.82 -2.57 -15.21
N SER A 35 11.58 -3.43 -15.87
CA SER A 35 11.65 -4.86 -15.52
C SER A 35 12.36 -5.16 -14.18
N ARG A 36 13.01 -4.17 -13.56
CA ARG A 36 13.81 -4.35 -12.34
C ARG A 36 12.96 -4.11 -11.07
N LEU A 37 13.23 -4.90 -10.04
CA LEU A 37 12.66 -4.70 -8.70
C LEU A 37 13.43 -3.60 -7.95
N SER A 38 13.05 -2.35 -8.21
CA SER A 38 13.56 -1.20 -7.45
C SER A 38 13.02 -1.22 -6.00
N ALA A 39 13.62 -0.42 -5.12
CA ALA A 39 13.11 -0.22 -3.76
C ALA A 39 11.66 0.30 -3.77
N SER A 40 11.34 1.25 -4.65
CA SER A 40 9.99 1.79 -4.78
C SER A 40 8.98 0.77 -5.31
N LYS A 41 9.38 -0.06 -6.28
CA LYS A 41 8.53 -1.16 -6.77
C LYS A 41 8.26 -2.18 -5.67
N LEU A 42 9.28 -2.56 -4.91
CA LEU A 42 9.12 -3.49 -3.79
C LEU A 42 8.19 -2.92 -2.73
N TYR A 43 8.36 -1.66 -2.35
CA TYR A 43 7.44 -1.02 -1.40
C TYR A 43 5.98 -1.08 -1.89
N VAL A 44 5.74 -0.74 -3.16
CA VAL A 44 4.39 -0.80 -3.77
C VAL A 44 3.82 -2.22 -3.71
N ILE A 45 4.59 -3.22 -4.14
CA ILE A 45 4.17 -4.63 -4.14
C ILE A 45 3.83 -5.07 -2.72
N PHE A 46 4.73 -4.85 -1.75
CA PHE A 46 4.55 -5.34 -0.38
C PHE A 46 3.40 -4.64 0.36
N ALA A 47 3.21 -3.33 0.15
CA ALA A 47 2.04 -2.62 0.67
C ALA A 47 0.73 -3.20 0.12
N MET A 48 0.70 -3.53 -1.17
CA MET A 48 -0.46 -4.19 -1.79
C MET A 48 -0.64 -5.65 -1.34
N LEU A 49 0.39 -6.34 -0.83
CA LEU A 49 0.19 -7.68 -0.25
C LEU A 49 -0.67 -7.62 1.02
N GLY A 50 -0.58 -6.52 1.78
CA GLY A 50 -1.44 -6.25 2.94
C GLY A 50 -2.78 -5.66 2.52
N ASP A 51 -2.77 -4.39 2.10
CA ASP A 51 -3.97 -3.57 1.93
C ASP A 51 -4.36 -3.35 0.47
N ASN A 52 -4.38 -4.40 -0.37
CA ASN A 52 -4.82 -4.22 -1.76
C ASN A 52 -6.25 -3.68 -1.83
N LEU A 53 -6.46 -2.59 -2.57
CA LEU A 53 -7.78 -2.09 -2.84
C LEU A 53 -8.54 -3.08 -3.72
N ARG A 54 -9.64 -3.62 -3.21
CA ARG A 54 -10.60 -4.38 -4.02
C ARG A 54 -11.66 -3.42 -4.58
N PRO A 55 -12.16 -3.65 -5.80
CA PRO A 55 -13.41 -3.04 -6.23
C PRO A 55 -14.54 -3.46 -5.27
N THR A 56 -15.31 -2.49 -4.78
CA THR A 56 -16.50 -2.73 -3.94
C THR A 56 -17.67 -3.31 -4.72
N ASP A 57 -17.64 -3.24 -6.06
CA ASP A 57 -18.66 -3.80 -6.93
C ASP A 57 -17.96 -4.62 -8.02
N GLN A 58 -18.19 -5.94 -8.02
CA GLN A 58 -17.62 -6.87 -9.01
C GLN A 58 -18.49 -6.99 -10.26
N SER A 59 -19.58 -6.22 -10.34
CA SER A 59 -20.46 -6.27 -11.50
C SER A 59 -19.99 -5.30 -12.59
N LYS A 60 -19.48 -5.91 -13.68
CA LYS A 60 -19.20 -5.31 -15.00
C LYS A 60 -17.88 -4.49 -15.09
N TRP A 61 -17.00 -4.99 -15.96
CA TRP A 61 -15.81 -4.33 -16.54
C TRP A 61 -14.47 -4.44 -15.76
N ARG A 62 -13.64 -5.43 -16.16
CA ARG A 62 -12.16 -5.43 -16.20
C ARG A 62 -11.45 -4.46 -15.22
N THR A 63 -11.50 -4.74 -13.92
CA THR A 63 -10.91 -3.88 -12.88
C THR A 63 -9.40 -4.12 -12.72
N HIS A 64 -8.59 -3.60 -13.65
CA HIS A 64 -7.13 -3.47 -13.50
C HIS A 64 -6.77 -2.34 -12.51
N ILE A 65 -7.49 -2.30 -11.39
CA ILE A 65 -7.31 -1.34 -10.32
C ILE A 65 -6.09 -1.76 -9.51
N ILE A 66 -5.21 -0.79 -9.30
CA ILE A 66 -3.97 -0.92 -8.56
C ILE A 66 -4.01 0.15 -7.49
N GLY A 67 -4.06 -0.26 -6.23
CA GLY A 67 -4.27 0.69 -5.16
C GLY A 67 -4.22 0.05 -3.79
N ILE A 68 -4.31 0.92 -2.77
CA ILE A 68 -4.42 0.51 -1.37
C ILE A 68 -5.57 1.21 -0.66
N ALA A 69 -6.13 0.53 0.34
CA ALA A 69 -7.04 1.11 1.31
C ALA A 69 -6.28 1.36 2.62
N ALA A 70 -5.83 2.60 2.84
CA ALA A 70 -4.94 2.96 3.95
C ALA A 70 -5.66 3.24 5.28
N GLY A 71 -6.99 3.05 5.35
CA GLY A 71 -7.78 3.39 6.53
C GLY A 71 -7.56 4.86 6.94
N PRO A 72 -7.27 5.17 8.22
CA PRO A 72 -7.03 6.55 8.66
C PRO A 72 -5.62 7.07 8.31
N ASP A 73 -4.69 6.21 7.88
CA ASP A 73 -3.26 6.53 7.78
C ASP A 73 -2.92 7.24 6.44
N ARG A 74 -3.16 8.56 6.39
CA ARG A 74 -2.93 9.38 5.19
C ARG A 74 -1.45 9.46 4.78
N ASP A 75 -0.54 9.36 5.74
CA ASP A 75 0.90 9.29 5.51
C ASP A 75 1.30 8.00 4.78
N PHE A 76 0.72 6.86 5.14
CA PHE A 76 0.87 5.60 4.41
C PHE A 76 0.41 5.74 2.95
N ALA A 77 -0.79 6.29 2.72
CA ALA A 77 -1.30 6.52 1.36
C ALA A 77 -0.36 7.42 0.54
N ARG A 78 0.14 8.52 1.12
CA ARG A 78 1.09 9.42 0.46
C ARG A 78 2.43 8.75 0.15
N GLN A 79 2.94 7.94 1.06
CA GLN A 79 4.19 7.20 0.86
C GLN A 79 4.06 6.18 -0.28
N TRP A 80 2.92 5.49 -0.35
CA TRP A 80 2.60 4.61 -1.46
C TRP A 80 2.53 5.37 -2.79
N ILE A 81 1.79 6.50 -2.85
CA ILE A 81 1.72 7.35 -4.05
C ILE A 81 3.11 7.79 -4.52
N ARG A 82 3.97 8.28 -3.62
CA ARG A 82 5.34 8.69 -3.96
C ARG A 82 6.16 7.55 -4.54
N SER A 83 6.09 6.36 -3.94
CA SER A 83 6.80 5.18 -4.42
C SER A 83 6.26 4.72 -5.77
N PHE A 84 4.94 4.76 -5.95
CA PHE A 84 4.28 4.40 -7.19
C PHE A 84 4.64 5.35 -8.33
N GLU A 85 4.59 6.67 -8.09
CA GLU A 85 4.92 7.70 -9.07
C GLU A 85 6.40 7.65 -9.47
N ARG A 86 7.30 7.42 -8.52
CA ARG A 86 8.73 7.24 -8.82
C ARG A 86 8.97 6.05 -9.74
N GLU A 87 8.23 4.96 -9.53
CA GLU A 87 8.39 3.75 -10.32
C GLU A 87 7.75 3.85 -11.70
N ASN A 88 6.48 4.26 -11.75
CA ASN A 88 5.64 4.16 -12.95
C ASN A 88 5.51 5.49 -13.71
N ARG A 89 6.03 6.60 -13.17
CA ARG A 89 5.94 7.97 -13.72
C ARG A 89 4.52 8.53 -13.88
N VAL A 90 3.55 7.86 -13.26
CA VAL A 90 2.16 8.29 -13.17
C VAL A 90 1.73 8.32 -11.71
N ARG A 91 0.88 9.29 -11.37
CA ARG A 91 0.48 9.56 -10.00
C ARG A 91 -0.93 9.02 -9.72
N PRO A 92 -1.10 8.05 -8.80
CA PRO A 92 -2.41 7.59 -8.38
C PRO A 92 -3.21 8.70 -7.68
N ARG A 93 -4.54 8.63 -7.79
CA ARG A 93 -5.43 9.58 -7.11
C ARG A 93 -5.53 9.23 -5.63
N LEU A 94 -5.64 10.24 -4.77
CA LEU A 94 -5.93 10.09 -3.34
C LEU A 94 -7.40 10.45 -3.11
N LEU A 95 -8.17 9.58 -2.47
CA LEU A 95 -9.59 9.76 -2.23
C LEU A 95 -9.92 9.53 -0.75
N ASN A 96 -10.87 10.31 -0.24
CA ASN A 96 -11.46 10.08 1.07
C ASN A 96 -12.84 9.42 0.86
N LYS A 97 -13.00 8.19 1.34
CA LYS A 97 -14.21 7.37 1.19
C LYS A 97 -14.91 7.21 2.54
N GLY A 98 -15.60 8.26 2.98
CA GLY A 98 -16.24 8.32 4.30
C GLY A 98 -15.27 8.67 5.43
N LYS A 99 -15.69 8.44 6.67
CA LYS A 99 -14.89 8.74 7.87
C LYS A 99 -13.73 7.74 7.99
N ASN A 100 -12.49 8.24 8.15
CA ASN A 100 -11.29 7.44 8.43
C ASN A 100 -10.95 6.36 7.39
N ASN A 101 -11.29 6.59 6.12
CA ASN A 101 -10.97 5.65 5.04
C ASN A 101 -10.40 6.41 3.85
N VAL A 102 -9.07 6.49 3.84
CA VAL A 102 -8.25 7.04 2.77
C VAL A 102 -7.90 5.91 1.81
N GLN A 103 -8.19 6.11 0.53
CA GLN A 103 -7.88 5.17 -0.52
C GLN A 103 -7.03 5.85 -1.58
N THR A 104 -6.16 5.08 -2.22
CA THR A 104 -5.45 5.55 -3.40
C THR A 104 -5.40 4.48 -4.46
N TYR A 105 -5.67 4.86 -5.71
CA TYR A 105 -5.63 3.92 -6.82
C TYR A 105 -5.40 4.58 -8.17
N ILE A 106 -5.08 3.74 -9.14
CA ILE A 106 -5.08 4.00 -10.56
C ILE A 106 -5.58 2.75 -11.30
N SER A 107 -6.06 2.90 -12.53
CA SER A 107 -6.35 1.78 -13.43
C SER A 107 -5.33 1.79 -14.57
N SER A 108 -4.61 0.68 -14.76
CA SER A 108 -3.65 0.52 -15.87
C SER A 108 -3.37 -0.96 -16.09
N VAL A 109 -3.67 -1.45 -17.29
CA VAL A 109 -3.42 -2.86 -17.66
C VAL A 109 -1.92 -3.18 -17.59
N ASP A 110 -1.07 -2.31 -18.16
CA ASP A 110 0.37 -2.54 -18.24
C ASP A 110 1.04 -2.63 -16.87
N ILE A 111 0.71 -1.68 -15.97
CA ILE A 111 1.25 -1.69 -14.61
C ILE A 111 0.68 -2.89 -13.85
N TRP A 112 -0.61 -3.20 -14.03
CA TRP A 112 -1.24 -4.34 -13.37
C TRP A 112 -0.53 -5.64 -13.76
N GLN A 113 -0.31 -5.85 -15.06
CA GLN A 113 0.40 -7.02 -15.59
C GLN A 113 1.84 -7.06 -15.06
N ASP A 114 2.54 -5.93 -15.06
CA ASP A 114 3.91 -5.84 -14.54
C ASP A 114 4.00 -6.25 -13.06
N LEU A 115 3.14 -5.69 -12.19
CA LEU A 115 3.11 -6.06 -10.77
C LEU A 115 2.76 -7.54 -10.58
N HIS A 116 1.83 -8.08 -11.39
CA HIS A 116 1.44 -9.48 -11.37
C HIS A 116 2.51 -10.43 -11.92
N ARG A 117 3.58 -9.93 -12.56
CA ARG A 117 4.76 -10.76 -12.85
C ARG A 117 5.45 -11.20 -11.56
N TYR A 118 5.39 -10.38 -10.51
CA TYR A 118 6.16 -10.60 -9.28
C TYR A 118 5.36 -11.25 -8.15
N ALA A 119 4.07 -10.92 -8.05
CA ALA A 119 3.22 -11.37 -6.98
C ALA A 119 1.83 -11.75 -7.48
N VAL A 120 1.15 -12.59 -6.69
CA VAL A 120 -0.30 -12.72 -6.73
C VAL A 120 -0.84 -11.84 -5.62
N PHE A 121 -1.86 -11.04 -5.90
CA PHE A 121 -2.50 -10.17 -4.91
C PHE A 121 -3.85 -10.75 -4.46
N GLY A 122 -4.36 -10.28 -3.33
CA GLY A 122 -5.69 -10.62 -2.80
C GLY A 122 -5.66 -11.25 -1.40
N SER A 123 -6.64 -10.90 -0.57
CA SER A 123 -6.63 -11.10 0.89
C SER A 123 -6.31 -12.52 1.40
N ARG A 124 -6.71 -13.60 0.70
CA ARG A 124 -6.50 -14.98 1.17
C ARG A 124 -5.42 -15.76 0.42
N LYS A 125 -4.99 -15.28 -0.75
CA LYS A 125 -4.12 -16.02 -1.68
C LYS A 125 -2.90 -15.23 -2.15
N TRP A 126 -2.69 -14.02 -1.61
CA TRP A 126 -1.54 -13.20 -1.95
C TRP A 126 -0.23 -13.94 -1.70
N ARG A 127 0.74 -13.79 -2.58
CA ARG A 127 2.06 -14.41 -2.42
C ARG A 127 3.05 -13.80 -3.38
N LEU A 128 4.30 -13.74 -2.97
CA LEU A 128 5.40 -13.53 -3.90
C LEU A 128 5.58 -14.81 -4.72
N LYS A 129 5.84 -14.68 -6.02
CA LYS A 129 6.12 -15.87 -6.84
C LYS A 129 7.43 -16.54 -6.39
N PRO A 130 7.57 -17.88 -6.51
CA PRO A 130 8.74 -18.60 -6.01
C PRO A 130 10.08 -18.06 -6.56
N GLY A 131 10.14 -17.73 -7.85
CA GLY A 131 11.32 -17.12 -8.48
C GLY A 131 11.71 -15.78 -7.85
N VAL A 132 10.71 -14.93 -7.59
CA VAL A 132 10.92 -13.65 -6.89
C VAL A 132 11.38 -13.87 -5.47
N MET A 133 10.75 -14.77 -4.72
CA MET A 133 11.17 -15.08 -3.35
C MET A 133 12.63 -15.55 -3.31
N ARG A 134 13.05 -16.44 -4.22
CA ARG A 134 14.46 -16.86 -4.33
C ARG A 134 15.39 -15.69 -4.63
N PHE A 135 14.99 -14.79 -5.53
CA PHE A 135 15.76 -13.59 -5.86
C PHE A 135 15.89 -12.64 -4.66
N LEU A 136 14.80 -12.33 -3.96
CA LEU A 136 14.81 -11.51 -2.74
C LEU A 136 15.70 -12.12 -1.66
N MET A 137 15.65 -13.45 -1.52
CA MET A 137 16.43 -14.21 -0.55
C MET A 137 17.92 -14.35 -0.86
N LYS A 138 18.41 -13.89 -2.02
CA LYS A 138 19.82 -14.08 -2.41
C LYS A 138 20.49 -12.82 -2.96
N ARG A 139 19.78 -12.08 -3.80
CA ARG A 139 20.39 -11.06 -4.69
C ARG A 139 20.03 -9.62 -4.33
N VAL A 140 18.92 -9.39 -3.64
CA VAL A 140 18.50 -8.01 -3.29
C VAL A 140 19.31 -7.50 -2.09
N PRO A 141 19.89 -6.28 -2.18
CA PRO A 141 20.56 -5.63 -1.05
C PRO A 141 19.63 -5.47 0.15
N LEU A 142 20.15 -5.67 1.37
CA LEU A 142 19.32 -5.68 2.58
C LEU A 142 18.53 -4.38 2.79
N ARG A 143 19.15 -3.22 2.51
CA ARG A 143 18.46 -1.92 2.57
C ARG A 143 17.25 -1.82 1.64
N VAL A 144 17.39 -2.35 0.42
CA VAL A 144 16.31 -2.37 -0.59
C VAL A 144 15.21 -3.33 -0.16
N LEU A 145 15.59 -4.51 0.35
CA LEU A 145 14.65 -5.49 0.88
C LEU A 145 13.88 -4.95 2.09
N GLY A 146 14.58 -4.32 3.04
CA GLY A 146 14.00 -3.73 4.24
C GLY A 146 12.98 -2.64 3.92
N TYR A 147 13.29 -1.77 2.96
CA TYR A 147 12.33 -0.78 2.45
C TYR A 147 11.12 -1.42 1.76
N GLY A 148 11.29 -2.55 1.06
CA GLY A 148 10.18 -3.35 0.56
C GLY A 148 9.30 -3.89 1.69
N VAL A 149 9.90 -4.59 2.65
CA VAL A 149 9.21 -5.17 3.81
C VAL A 149 8.48 -4.11 4.64
N ARG A 150 9.03 -2.88 4.73
CA ARG A 150 8.34 -1.73 5.35
C ARG A 150 6.95 -1.52 4.75
N GLY A 151 6.80 -1.61 3.43
CA GLY A 151 5.49 -1.46 2.77
C GLY A 151 4.43 -2.42 3.33
N PHE A 152 4.82 -3.68 3.62
CA PHE A 152 3.91 -4.65 4.22
C PHE A 152 3.57 -4.31 5.68
N PHE A 153 4.54 -3.84 6.46
CA PHE A 153 4.31 -3.43 7.85
C PHE A 153 3.56 -2.10 7.98
N ASP A 154 3.63 -1.22 7.00
CA ASP A 154 2.80 -0.04 6.98
C ASP A 154 1.32 -0.42 6.79
N ALA A 155 1.04 -1.40 5.94
CA ALA A 155 -0.29 -1.96 5.74
C ALA A 155 -0.79 -2.79 6.95
N GLU A 156 -0.11 -3.88 7.27
CA GLU A 156 -0.60 -4.91 8.22
C GLU A 156 0.04 -4.82 9.60
N GLY A 157 1.10 -4.03 9.72
CA GLY A 157 1.88 -3.91 10.94
C GLY A 157 1.24 -2.96 11.95
N SER A 158 1.40 -3.29 13.22
CA SER A 158 0.99 -2.48 14.35
C SER A 158 2.11 -2.45 15.38
N PHE A 159 2.25 -1.32 16.06
CA PHE A 159 3.10 -1.20 17.23
C PHE A 159 2.23 -1.09 18.48
N PHE A 160 2.54 -1.89 19.49
CA PHE A 160 1.93 -1.81 20.81
C PHE A 160 3.01 -1.45 21.83
N ARG A 161 2.81 -0.34 22.53
CA ARG A 161 3.60 0.04 23.69
C ARG A 161 2.91 -0.42 24.96
N HIS A 162 3.65 -1.02 25.88
CA HIS A 162 3.07 -1.45 27.15
C HIS A 162 2.73 -0.22 28.02
N PRO A 163 1.50 -0.09 28.53
CA PRO A 163 1.06 1.12 29.24
C PRO A 163 1.89 1.40 30.50
N ASN A 164 2.16 0.35 31.28
CA ASN A 164 2.88 0.47 32.56
C ASN A 164 4.39 0.23 32.45
N ARG A 165 4.88 -0.25 31.31
CA ARG A 165 6.29 -0.63 31.10
C ARG A 165 6.79 0.11 29.88
N LYS A 166 7.13 1.40 30.07
CA LYS A 166 7.44 2.32 28.97
C LYS A 166 8.58 1.87 28.04
N ALA A 167 9.49 1.04 28.56
CA ALA A 167 10.60 0.38 27.87
C ALA A 167 10.23 -0.97 27.22
N SER A 168 8.96 -1.35 27.25
CA SER A 168 8.46 -2.60 26.67
C SER A 168 7.41 -2.31 25.59
N GLY A 169 7.53 -3.02 24.48
CA GLY A 169 6.60 -2.94 23.37
C GLY A 169 6.76 -4.13 22.44
N ARG A 170 5.93 -4.15 21.40
CA ARG A 170 6.02 -5.16 20.35
C ARG A 170 5.55 -4.61 19.02
N VAL A 171 6.24 -5.02 17.96
CA VAL A 171 5.76 -4.91 16.59
C VAL A 171 5.06 -6.20 16.21
N THR A 172 3.86 -6.11 15.65
CA THR A 172 3.11 -7.28 15.19
C THR A 172 2.56 -7.05 13.80
N ALA A 173 2.51 -8.09 12.96
CA ALA A 173 1.74 -8.10 11.72
C ALA A 173 0.94 -9.39 11.64
N SER A 174 -0.34 -9.29 11.27
CA SER A 174 -1.25 -10.45 11.25
C SER A 174 -1.91 -10.61 9.89
N SER A 175 -2.12 -11.86 9.45
CA SER A 175 -2.84 -12.11 8.20
C SER A 175 -3.58 -13.45 8.25
N VAL A 176 -4.71 -13.54 7.54
CA VAL A 176 -5.40 -14.82 7.31
C VAL A 176 -4.62 -15.74 6.37
N ASN A 177 -3.69 -15.18 5.59
CA ASN A 177 -2.87 -15.92 4.64
C ASN A 177 -1.57 -16.42 5.28
N TYR A 178 -1.60 -17.65 5.78
CA TYR A 178 -0.46 -18.30 6.42
C TYR A 178 0.79 -18.34 5.52
N HIS A 179 0.64 -18.78 4.27
CA HIS A 179 1.77 -18.96 3.36
C HIS A 179 2.43 -17.64 2.99
N GLY A 180 1.63 -16.62 2.68
CA GLY A 180 2.13 -15.27 2.44
C GLY A 180 2.88 -14.73 3.67
N LEU A 181 2.31 -14.87 4.86
CA LEU A 181 2.95 -14.40 6.08
C LEU A 181 4.25 -15.16 6.40
N LYS A 182 4.33 -16.46 6.09
CA LYS A 182 5.60 -17.21 6.18
C LYS A 182 6.67 -16.71 5.20
N GLN A 183 6.28 -16.17 4.04
CA GLN A 183 7.25 -15.49 3.16
C GLN A 183 7.81 -14.23 3.83
N ILE A 184 6.96 -13.42 4.46
CA ILE A 184 7.40 -12.23 5.21
C ILE A 184 8.32 -12.61 6.38
N SER A 185 7.96 -13.64 7.14
CA SER A 185 8.80 -14.20 8.23
C SER A 185 10.21 -14.57 7.75
N ARG A 186 10.32 -15.25 6.59
CA ARG A 186 11.64 -15.59 6.01
C ARG A 186 12.44 -14.35 5.59
N LEU A 187 11.78 -13.31 5.10
CA LEU A 187 12.45 -12.05 4.74
C LEU A 187 12.94 -11.29 5.97
N LEU A 188 12.18 -11.30 7.08
CA LEU A 188 12.64 -10.74 8.35
C LEU A 188 13.86 -11.47 8.89
N ALA A 189 13.87 -12.81 8.82
CA ALA A 189 15.03 -13.60 9.20
C ALA A 189 16.27 -13.24 8.35
N ARG A 190 16.09 -13.05 7.03
CA ARG A 190 17.17 -12.56 6.15
C ARG A 190 17.66 -11.15 6.52
N LEU A 191 16.77 -10.30 7.04
CA LEU A 191 17.13 -8.98 7.55
C LEU A 191 17.78 -9.04 8.95
N GLY A 192 17.97 -10.23 9.53
CA GLY A 192 18.55 -10.39 10.86
C GLY A 192 17.60 -10.04 12.00
N ILE A 193 16.29 -9.95 11.73
CA ILE A 193 15.29 -9.56 12.73
C ILE A 193 14.67 -10.81 13.34
N ARG A 194 15.01 -11.09 14.60
CA ARG A 194 14.42 -12.21 15.34
C ARG A 194 12.95 -11.90 15.66
N HIS A 195 12.10 -12.91 15.50
CA HIS A 195 10.66 -12.77 15.68
C HIS A 195 10.04 -14.13 15.99
N SER A 196 8.87 -14.08 16.64
CA SER A 196 8.01 -15.23 16.85
C SER A 196 6.93 -15.30 15.77
N PHE A 197 6.45 -16.52 15.50
CA PHE A 197 5.32 -16.76 14.62
C PHE A 197 4.24 -17.54 15.39
N TYR A 198 3.06 -16.94 15.55
CA TYR A 198 1.94 -17.53 16.28
C TYR A 198 0.79 -17.90 15.33
N ARG A 199 0.01 -18.93 15.69
CA ARG A 199 -1.17 -19.40 14.94
C ARG A 199 -2.48 -19.38 15.73
N LYS A 200 -2.49 -18.87 16.98
CA LYS A 200 -3.58 -19.10 17.94
C LYS A 200 -4.93 -18.50 17.50
N TYR A 201 -4.95 -17.22 17.10
CA TYR A 201 -6.19 -16.52 16.70
C TYR A 201 -6.17 -16.08 15.23
N ARG A 202 -5.00 -15.62 14.78
CA ARG A 202 -4.64 -15.39 13.38
C ARG A 202 -3.17 -15.76 13.22
N ASN A 203 -2.72 -15.92 11.98
CA ASN A 203 -1.29 -16.02 11.75
C ASN A 203 -0.66 -14.67 12.06
N THR A 204 0.28 -14.63 12.99
CA THR A 204 0.86 -13.39 13.49
C THR A 204 2.38 -13.52 13.59
N ILE A 205 3.09 -12.55 13.03
CA ILE A 205 4.50 -12.28 13.31
C ILE A 205 4.56 -11.31 14.49
N ALA A 206 5.45 -11.56 15.45
CA ALA A 206 5.70 -10.65 16.56
C ALA A 206 7.20 -10.46 16.83
N ILE A 207 7.62 -9.21 16.89
CA ILE A 207 8.98 -8.77 17.27
C ILE A 207 8.84 -8.10 18.64
N HIS A 208 9.56 -8.59 19.63
CA HIS A 208 9.38 -8.18 21.04
C HIS A 208 10.70 -8.04 21.80
N ALA A 209 11.74 -8.81 21.46
CA ALA A 209 13.05 -8.64 22.06
C ALA A 209 13.65 -7.27 21.69
N GLN A 210 14.27 -6.61 22.67
CA GLN A 210 14.74 -5.23 22.54
C GLN A 210 15.70 -5.04 21.36
N ASP A 211 16.73 -5.89 21.27
CA ASP A 211 17.70 -5.91 20.16
C ASP A 211 17.05 -6.11 18.79
N SER A 212 15.94 -6.84 18.76
CA SER A 212 15.19 -7.16 17.54
C SER A 212 14.27 -6.01 17.15
N LEU A 213 13.74 -5.26 18.11
CA LEU A 213 13.03 -4.00 17.89
C LEU A 213 13.98 -2.93 17.34
N GLU A 214 15.19 -2.84 17.86
CA GLU A 214 16.24 -1.95 17.35
C GLU A 214 16.64 -2.33 15.91
N SER A 215 16.91 -3.61 15.67
CA SER A 215 17.18 -4.13 14.32
C SER A 215 16.02 -3.87 13.36
N TYR A 216 14.77 -3.97 13.84
CA TYR A 216 13.59 -3.63 13.06
C TYR A 216 13.55 -2.14 12.74
N LEU A 217 13.75 -1.25 13.73
CA LEU A 217 13.77 0.20 13.52
C LEU A 217 14.79 0.61 12.45
N GLU A 218 16.01 0.09 12.55
CA GLU A 218 17.11 0.41 11.65
C GLU A 218 16.86 -0.10 10.22
N ARG A 219 16.44 -1.37 10.08
CA ARG A 219 16.43 -2.07 8.79
C ARG A 219 15.09 -2.02 8.06
N VAL A 220 14.00 -1.93 8.81
CA VAL A 220 12.63 -1.90 8.29
C VAL A 220 11.95 -0.61 8.69
N GLY A 221 11.64 -0.41 9.97
CA GLY A 221 10.93 0.75 10.50
C GLY A 221 9.50 0.88 9.95
N PHE A 222 8.74 1.85 10.47
CA PHE A 222 7.46 2.24 9.88
C PHE A 222 7.63 3.49 9.00
N GLY A 223 6.85 3.57 7.93
CA GLY A 223 6.60 4.82 7.21
C GLY A 223 5.49 5.66 7.86
N ILE A 224 4.65 5.05 8.70
CA ILE A 224 3.57 5.72 9.44
C ILE A 224 4.10 6.36 10.73
N ARG A 225 3.94 7.68 10.85
CA ARG A 225 4.58 8.49 11.90
C ARG A 225 4.20 8.03 13.32
N ARG A 226 2.91 7.86 13.60
CA ARG A 226 2.42 7.41 14.93
C ARG A 226 2.98 6.05 15.35
N LYS A 227 3.20 5.14 14.38
CA LYS A 227 3.75 3.80 14.65
C LYS A 227 5.26 3.89 14.90
N MET A 228 5.93 4.78 14.16
CA MET A 228 7.37 5.04 14.29
C MET A 228 7.72 5.71 15.63
N GLU A 229 7.04 6.81 15.98
CA GLU A 229 7.26 7.54 17.23
C GLU A 229 7.08 6.64 18.45
N GLY A 230 6.05 5.79 18.45
CA GLY A 230 5.84 4.83 19.54
C GLY A 230 7.01 3.85 19.70
N LEU A 231 7.57 3.36 18.58
CA LEU A 231 8.70 2.44 18.57
C LEU A 231 9.97 3.11 19.08
N GLU A 232 10.29 4.30 18.55
CA GLU A 232 11.46 5.11 18.96
C GLU A 232 11.43 5.40 20.46
N MET A 233 10.31 5.96 20.96
CA MET A 233 10.13 6.26 22.38
C MET A 233 10.30 5.04 23.30
N THR A 234 9.94 3.84 22.82
CA THR A 234 10.08 2.61 23.59
C THR A 234 11.55 2.17 23.65
N ILE A 235 12.27 2.27 22.53
CA ILE A 235 13.69 1.96 22.45
C ILE A 235 14.51 2.94 23.30
N GLU A 236 14.22 4.23 23.24
CA GLU A 236 14.92 5.23 24.07
C GLU A 236 14.64 5.06 25.56
N ALA A 237 13.42 4.68 25.95
CA ALA A 237 13.12 4.37 27.33
C ALA A 237 13.92 3.16 27.84
N ALA A 238 14.11 2.12 27.02
CA ALA A 238 14.90 0.95 27.37
C ALA A 238 16.39 1.27 27.52
N LYS A 239 16.93 2.11 26.62
CA LYS A 239 18.34 2.57 26.69
C LYS A 239 18.62 3.34 27.98
N ARG A 240 17.70 4.22 28.42
CA ARG A 240 17.84 4.96 29.68
C ARG A 240 17.77 4.09 30.93
N GLN A 241 17.17 2.91 30.86
CA GLN A 241 17.13 1.96 31.99
C GLN A 241 18.36 1.06 32.05
N SER A 242 19.13 1.00 30.97
CA SER A 242 20.32 0.16 30.84
C SER A 242 21.63 0.96 30.98
N ALA A 243 21.53 2.29 31.09
CA ALA A 243 22.62 3.23 31.31
C ALA A 243 22.66 3.61 32.80
#